data_AF-A0A1Z4R7C7-F1
#
_entry.id   AF-A0A1Z4R7C7-F1
#
_cell.length_a   1.000
_cell.length_b   1.000
_cell.length_c   1.000
_cell.angle_alpha   90.00
_cell.angle_beta   90.00
_cell.angle_gamma   90.00
#
_symmetry.space_group_name_H-M   'P 1'
#
loop_
_entity.id
_entity.type
_entity.pdbx_description
1 polymer ?
#
loop_
_entity_poly.entity_id
_entity_poly.type
_entity_poly.pdbx_seq_one_letter_code
_entity_poly.pdbx_strand_id
1 'polypeptide(L)' 'MNNKQVEEVLKAIIAGKYSWACVLILRFNGYDPLHYIPYRTYIRLLKDNYQMDRTGVN' A
#
# COMPACT_ATOMS: atom_id res chain seq x y z
N MET A 1 4.38 -10.68 -8.65
CA MET A 1 3.26 -10.63 -7.69
C MET A 1 2.71 -12.04 -7.44
N ASN A 2 2.58 -12.46 -6.18
CA ASN A 2 2.00 -13.75 -5.79
C ASN A 2 0.57 -13.61 -5.25
N ASN A 3 -0.12 -14.72 -4.97
CA ASN A 3 -1.51 -14.70 -4.51
C ASN A 3 -1.73 -13.89 -3.21
N LYS A 4 -0.80 -13.94 -2.26
CA LYS A 4 -0.90 -13.18 -1.00
C LYS A 4 -0.82 -11.67 -1.26
N GLN A 5 0.08 -11.26 -2.14
CA GLN A 5 0.24 -9.87 -2.55
C GLN A 5 -1.00 -9.35 -3.29
N VAL A 6 -1.64 -10.19 -4.12
CA VAL A 6 -2.93 -9.86 -4.75
C VAL A 6 -4.02 -9.65 -3.68
N GLU A 7 -4.08 -10.52 -2.69
CA GLU A 7 -5.06 -10.42 -1.59
C GLU A 7 -4.89 -9.10 -0.81
N GLU A 8 -3.66 -8.66 -0.54
CA GLU A 8 -3.39 -7.38 0.12
C GLU A 8 -3.85 -6.17 -0.72
N VAL A 9 -3.64 -6.22 -2.05
CA VAL A 9 -4.17 -5.20 -2.97
C VAL A 9 -5.70 -5.18 -2.91
N LEU A 10 -6.36 -6.34 -2.94
CA LEU A 10 -7.81 -6.43 -2.86
C LEU A 10 -8.35 -5.90 -1.53
N LYS A 11 -7.70 -6.20 -0.40
CA LYS A 11 -8.06 -5.65 0.92
C LYS A 11 -8.00 -4.13 0.92
N ALA A 12 -6.96 -3.54 0.31
CA ALA A 12 -6.86 -2.08 0.17
C ALA A 12 -7.99 -1.50 -0.69
N ILE A 13 -8.35 -2.16 -1.79
CA ILE A 13 -9.46 -1.75 -2.67
C ILE A 13 -10.80 -1.78 -1.93
N ILE A 14 -11.10 -2.89 -1.24
CA ILE A 14 -12.33 -3.06 -0.46
C ILE A 14 -12.44 -2.01 0.66
N ALA A 15 -11.30 -1.62 1.27
CA ALA A 15 -11.23 -0.55 2.26
C ALA A 15 -11.33 0.87 1.67
N GLY A 16 -11.55 1.02 0.36
CA GLY A 16 -11.60 2.32 -0.33
C GLY A 16 -10.24 3.02 -0.44
N LYS A 17 -9.14 2.33 -0.13
CA LYS A 17 -7.78 2.88 -0.11
C LYS A 17 -7.09 2.73 -1.47
N TYR A 18 -7.69 3.29 -2.52
CA TYR A 18 -7.19 3.12 -3.89
C TYR A 18 -5.75 3.61 -4.08
N SER A 19 -5.39 4.75 -3.50
CA SER A 19 -4.00 5.25 -3.59
C SER A 19 -3.01 4.31 -2.90
N TRP A 20 -3.41 3.64 -1.83
CA TRP A 20 -2.58 2.62 -1.17
C TRP A 20 -2.48 1.36 -2.03
N ALA A 21 -3.58 0.93 -2.66
CA ALA A 21 -3.56 -0.18 -3.62
C ALA A 21 -2.55 0.09 -4.76
N CYS A 22 -2.48 1.32 -5.28
CA CYS A 22 -1.47 1.71 -6.26
C CYS A 22 -0.03 1.57 -5.71
N VAL A 23 0.22 1.98 -4.46
CA VAL A 23 1.54 1.79 -3.82
C VAL A 23 1.91 0.31 -3.72
N LEU A 24 0.96 -0.54 -3.31
CA LEU A 24 1.17 -1.99 -3.20
C LEU A 24 1.52 -2.61 -4.55
N ILE A 25 0.78 -2.26 -5.61
CA ILE A 25 1.06 -2.74 -6.98
C ILE A 25 2.48 -2.37 -7.41
N LEU A 26 2.91 -1.11 -7.20
CA LEU A 26 4.25 -0.67 -7.57
C LEU A 26 5.32 -1.50 -6.84
N ARG A 27 5.20 -1.61 -5.52
CA ARG A 27 6.16 -2.36 -4.69
C ARG A 27 6.20 -3.85 -5.02
N PHE A 28 5.06 -4.52 -5.21
CA PHE A 28 5.00 -5.96 -5.49
C PHE A 28 5.49 -6.35 -6.88
N ASN A 29 5.62 -5.38 -7.77
CA ASN A 29 6.22 -5.56 -9.09
C ASN A 29 7.66 -5.02 -9.17
N GLY A 30 8.24 -4.61 -8.03
CA GLY A 30 9.64 -4.16 -7.96
C GLY A 30 9.89 -2.73 -8.46
N TYR A 31 8.85 -1.94 -8.69
CA TYR A 31 8.99 -0.54 -9.06
C TYR A 31 9.24 0.33 -7.82
N ASP A 32 10.08 1.37 -7.98
CA ASP A 32 10.18 2.44 -6.99
C ASP A 32 8.93 3.33 -7.05
N PRO A 33 8.12 3.42 -5.98
CA PRO A 33 6.94 4.26 -5.96
C PRO A 33 7.22 5.75 -6.15
N LEU A 34 8.43 6.24 -5.82
CA LEU A 34 8.77 7.66 -5.93
C LEU A 34 8.86 8.15 -7.38
N HIS A 35 8.99 7.26 -8.35
CA HIS A 35 8.90 7.61 -9.78
C HIS A 35 7.48 7.93 -10.24
N TYR A 36 6.46 7.43 -9.53
CA TYR A 36 5.05 7.53 -9.94
C TYR A 36 4.21 8.34 -8.95
N ILE A 37 4.65 8.43 -7.70
CA ILE A 37 3.91 9.05 -6.61
C ILE A 37 4.80 10.14 -6.00
N PRO A 38 4.31 11.40 -5.91
CA PRO A 38 5.08 12.47 -5.29
C PRO A 38 5.52 12.13 -3.88
N TYR A 39 6.76 12.49 -3.53
CA TYR A 39 7.39 12.14 -2.26
C TYR A 39 6.50 12.39 -1.04
N ARG A 40 5.89 13.59 -0.92
CA ARG A 40 5.01 13.93 0.21
C ARG A 40 3.78 13.01 0.28
N THR A 41 3.19 12.68 -0.87
CA THR A 41 2.04 11.78 -0.96
C THR A 41 2.42 10.36 -0.55
N TYR A 42 3.55 9.85 -1.05
CA TYR A 42 4.04 8.53 -0.70
C TYR A 42 4.34 8.38 0.80
N ILE A 43 5.03 9.36 1.40
CA ILE A 43 5.32 9.35 2.84
C ILE A 43 4.05 9.38 3.68
N ARG A 44 3.05 10.18 3.29
CA ARG A 44 1.74 10.20 3.96
C ARG A 44 1.06 8.82 3.89
N LEU A 45 0.97 8.25 2.69
CA LEU A 45 0.37 6.93 2.47
C LEU A 45 1.07 5.83 3.28
N LEU A 46 2.40 5.87 3.39
CA LEU A 46 3.16 4.92 4.18
C LEU A 46 2.82 5.03 5.67
N LYS A 47 2.78 6.24 6.23
CA LYS A 47 2.44 6.47 7.65
C LYS A 47 1.02 6.02 7.98
N ASP A 48 0.05 6.37 7.13
CA ASP A 48 -1.37 6.08 7.34
C ASP A 48 -1.66 4.57 7.34
N ASN A 49 -0.86 3.76 6.63
CA ASN A 49 -1.10 2.33 6.48
C ASN A 49 -0.15 1.44 7.30
N TYR A 50 1.04 1.93 7.67
CA TYR A 50 1.95 1.20 8.57
C TYR A 50 1.46 1.19 10.03
N GLN A 51 0.60 2.15 10.41
CA GLN A 51 -0.03 2.19 11.74
C GLN A 51 -1.07 1.07 11.92
N MET A 52 -1.67 0.56 10.84
CA MET A 52 -2.68 -0.51 10.93
C MET A 52 -2.09 -1.89 11.27
N ASP A 53 -0.83 -2.16 10.91
CA ASP A 53 -0.15 -3.41 11.26
C ASP A 53 0.20 -3.52 12.74
N ARG A 54 0.14 -2.42 13.50
CA ARG A 54 0.48 -2.40 14.94
C ARG A 54 -0.71 -2.41 15.88
N THR A 55 -1.93 -2.21 15.38
CA THR A 55 -3.15 -2.24 16.20
C THR A 55 -3.92 -3.56 16.13
N GLY A 56 -3.35 -4.59 15.48
CA GLY A 56 -3.88 -5.95 15.42
C GLY A 56 -3.43 -6.88 16.56
N VAL A 57 -2.89 -6.33 17.65
CA VAL A 57 -2.69 -7.04 18.92
C VAL A 57 -3.38 -6.24 20.02
N ASN A 58 -4.65 -6.54 20.24
CA ASN A 58 -5.38 -6.53 21.52
C ASN A 58 -6.73 -7.20 21.32
#